data_AF-A0AAV2S6L7-F1
#
_entry.id   AF-A0AAV2S6L7-F1
#
_cell.length_a   1.000
_cell.length_b   1.000
_cell.length_c   1.000
_cell.angle_alpha   90.00
_cell.angle_beta   90.00
_cell.angle_gamma   90.00
#
_symmetry.space_group_name_H-M   'P 1'
#
loop_
_entity.id
_entity.type
_entity.pdbx_description
1 polymer ?
#
loop_
_entity_poly.entity_id
_entity_poly.type
_entity_poly.pdbx_seq_one_letter_code
_entity_poly.pdbx_strand_id
1 'polypeptide(L)'
;VETEATHIHMLKVITDLFMSCLYNLQKESLLTEIDTEKLFGNIQDVHSANLTFWQDHICRMLDHSRMTRQPLDPTILAEGFFKFEEIMDPYTRYCLEQSNCQQYCKENDR
;
A
#
# COMPACT_ATOMS: atom_id res chain seq x y z
N VAL A 1 -12.81 1.80 -12.22
CA VAL A 1 -13.03 1.75 -10.76
C VAL A 1 -12.10 0.68 -10.23
N GLU A 2 -10.99 1.08 -9.63
CA GLU A 2 -10.13 0.13 -8.91
C GLU A 2 -10.73 -0.10 -7.53
N THR A 3 -10.80 -1.36 -7.11
CA THR A 3 -11.28 -1.71 -5.77
C THR A 3 -10.11 -1.67 -4.78
N GLU A 4 -10.40 -1.57 -3.49
CA GLU A 4 -9.38 -1.62 -2.43
C GLU A 4 -8.50 -2.88 -2.53
N ALA A 5 -9.10 -4.04 -2.83
CA ALA A 5 -8.36 -5.28 -3.04
C ALA A 5 -7.39 -5.20 -4.24
N THR A 6 -7.79 -4.51 -5.31
CA THR A 6 -6.92 -4.25 -6.47
C THR A 6 -5.76 -3.33 -6.07
N HIS A 7 -6.05 -2.28 -5.29
CA HIS A 7 -5.04 -1.35 -4.81
C HIS A 7 -3.98 -2.04 -3.93
N ILE A 8 -4.41 -2.80 -2.91
CA ILE A 8 -3.51 -3.58 -2.05
C ILE A 8 -2.65 -4.55 -2.88
N HIS A 9 -3.24 -5.20 -3.88
CA HIS A 9 -2.49 -6.10 -4.75
C HIS A 9 -1.40 -5.37 -5.55
N MET A 10 -1.70 -4.18 -6.10
CA MET A 10 -0.70 -3.38 -6.81
C MET A 10 0.43 -2.93 -5.89
N LEU A 11 0.10 -2.46 -4.68
CA LEU A 11 1.10 -2.10 -3.67
C LEU A 11 2.03 -3.29 -3.37
N LYS A 12 1.46 -4.50 -3.19
CA LYS A 12 2.22 -5.72 -2.97
C LYS A 12 3.14 -6.07 -4.14
N VAL A 13 2.69 -5.89 -5.38
CA VAL A 13 3.55 -6.12 -6.56
C VAL A 13 4.73 -5.14 -6.54
N ILE A 14 4.51 -3.87 -6.19
CA ILE A 14 5.58 -2.87 -6.07
C ILE A 14 6.62 -3.32 -5.03
N THR A 15 6.18 -3.73 -3.84
CA THR A 15 7.10 -4.13 -2.75
C THR A 15 7.80 -5.46 -3.00
N ASP A 16 7.04 -6.48 -3.41
CA ASP A 16 7.54 -7.86 -3.42
C ASP A 16 8.24 -8.22 -4.73
N LEU A 17 7.88 -7.57 -5.83
CA LEU A 17 8.53 -7.79 -7.13
C LEU A 17 9.58 -6.73 -7.40
N PHE A 18 9.16 -5.47 -7.55
CA PHE A 18 10.06 -4.42 -8.07
C PHE A 18 11.12 -4.00 -7.04
N MET A 19 10.70 -3.65 -5.83
CA MET A 19 11.62 -3.20 -4.77
C MET A 19 12.55 -4.33 -4.32
N SER A 20 12.01 -5.54 -4.12
CA SER A 20 12.82 -6.71 -3.77
C SER A 20 13.82 -7.11 -4.88
N CYS A 21 13.42 -7.00 -6.16
CA CYS A 21 14.33 -7.22 -7.28
C CYS A 21 15.47 -6.20 -7.26
N LEU A 22 15.16 -4.91 -7.11
CA LEU A 22 16.19 -3.86 -7.04
C LEU A 22 17.17 -4.10 -5.89
N TYR A 23 16.68 -4.45 -4.69
CA TYR A 23 17.57 -4.77 -3.58
C TYR A 23 18.49 -5.96 -3.86
N ASN A 24 18.00 -6.99 -4.56
CA ASN A 24 18.83 -8.13 -4.92
C ASN A 24 19.88 -7.75 -5.98
N LEU A 25 19.54 -6.90 -6.95
CA LEU A 25 20.51 -6.38 -7.92
C LEU A 25 21.58 -5.54 -7.23
N GLN A 26 21.19 -4.68 -6.29
CA GLN A 26 22.12 -3.82 -5.55
C GLN A 26 23.09 -4.60 -4.66
N LYS A 27 22.67 -5.76 -4.12
CA LYS A 27 23.58 -6.68 -3.40
C LYS A 27 24.68 -7.23 -4.31
N GLU A 28 24.38 -7.43 -5.59
CA GLU A 28 25.34 -7.85 -6.62
C GLU A 28 26.09 -6.65 -7.25
N SER A 29 26.03 -5.46 -6.62
CA SER A 29 26.63 -4.22 -7.11
C SER A 29 26.08 -3.73 -8.47
N LEU A 30 24.85 -4.10 -8.81
CA LEU A 30 24.12 -3.61 -9.98
C LEU A 30 23.11 -2.53 -9.56
N LEU A 31 22.92 -1.49 -10.38
CA LEU A 31 21.93 -0.42 -10.14
C LEU A 31 22.08 0.29 -8.78
N THR A 32 23.31 0.38 -8.27
CA THR A 32 23.62 1.02 -6.98
C THR A 32 23.46 2.54 -7.00
N GLU A 33 23.41 3.14 -8.19
CA GLU A 33 23.13 4.55 -8.44
C GLU A 33 21.65 4.92 -8.20
N ILE A 34 20.75 3.92 -8.19
CA ILE A 34 19.33 4.13 -7.97
C ILE A 34 19.03 4.24 -6.47
N ASP A 35 18.52 5.39 -6.06
CA ASP A 35 18.06 5.65 -4.71
C ASP A 35 16.68 5.02 -4.50
N THR A 36 16.64 3.91 -3.77
CA THR A 36 15.41 3.13 -3.55
C THR A 36 14.36 3.92 -2.76
N GLU A 37 14.77 4.75 -1.80
CA GLU A 37 13.83 5.58 -1.04
C GLU A 37 13.25 6.70 -1.92
N LYS A 38 14.04 7.31 -2.80
CA LYS A 38 13.50 8.30 -3.76
C LYS A 38 12.62 7.68 -4.83
N LEU A 39 12.84 6.40 -5.19
CA LEU A 39 12.04 5.73 -6.20
C LEU A 39 10.69 5.25 -5.64
N PHE A 40 10.68 4.66 -4.44
CA PHE A 40 9.50 4.00 -3.87
C PHE A 40 8.88 4.76 -2.70
N GLY A 41 9.57 5.72 -2.10
CA GLY A 41 9.10 6.43 -0.90
C GLY A 41 8.78 5.47 0.24
N ASN A 42 7.69 5.76 0.96
CA ASN A 42 7.19 4.94 2.05
C ASN A 42 6.11 3.92 1.62
N ILE A 43 6.17 3.39 0.39
CA ILE A 43 5.12 2.51 -0.16
C ILE A 43 4.87 1.23 0.66
N GLN A 44 5.89 0.73 1.36
CA GLN A 44 5.75 -0.44 2.25
C GLN A 44 4.86 -0.13 3.46
N ASP A 45 4.95 1.08 4.00
CA ASP A 45 4.10 1.52 5.12
C ASP A 45 2.65 1.70 4.64
N VAL A 46 2.46 2.26 3.44
CA VAL A 46 1.14 2.38 2.80
C VAL A 46 0.53 0.99 2.54
N HIS A 47 1.30 0.04 2.01
CA HIS A 47 0.84 -1.34 1.84
C HIS A 47 0.40 -1.95 3.18
N SER A 48 1.21 -1.76 4.22
CA SER A 48 0.93 -2.29 5.57
C SER A 48 -0.33 -1.67 6.17
N ALA A 49 -0.53 -0.36 6.02
CA ALA A 49 -1.73 0.36 6.46
C ALA A 49 -3.01 -0.21 5.81
N ASN A 50 -3.04 -0.30 4.47
CA ASN A 50 -4.21 -0.81 3.76
C ASN A 50 -4.47 -2.28 4.06
N LEU A 51 -3.42 -3.11 4.13
CA LEU A 51 -3.57 -4.52 4.44
C LEU A 51 -4.13 -4.73 5.85
N THR A 52 -3.65 -3.95 6.82
CA THR A 52 -4.14 -3.96 8.21
C THR A 52 -5.62 -3.60 8.24
N PHE A 53 -6.01 -2.47 7.63
CA PHE A 53 -7.41 -2.06 7.60
C PHE A 53 -8.32 -3.08 6.89
N TRP A 54 -7.83 -3.68 5.80
CA TRP A 54 -8.55 -4.70 5.07
C TRP A 54 -8.79 -5.97 5.91
N GLN A 55 -7.73 -6.50 6.53
CA GLN A 55 -7.79 -7.73 7.31
C GLN A 55 -8.61 -7.55 8.59
N ASP A 56 -8.41 -6.44 9.30
CA ASP A 56 -9.01 -6.24 10.62
C ASP A 56 -10.43 -5.69 10.56
N HIS A 57 -10.83 -5.00 9.49
CA HIS A 57 -12.13 -4.32 9.41
C HIS A 57 -12.95 -4.72 8.19
N ILE A 58 -12.41 -4.61 6.97
CA ILE A 58 -13.18 -4.90 5.75
C ILE A 58 -13.57 -6.38 5.67
N CYS A 59 -12.63 -7.30 5.92
CA CYS A 59 -12.88 -8.74 5.92
C CYS A 59 -14.01 -9.12 6.88
N ARG A 60 -14.06 -8.52 8.08
CA ARG A 60 -15.13 -8.78 9.06
C ARG A 60 -16.52 -8.44 8.51
N MET A 61 -16.67 -7.28 7.84
CA MET A 61 -17.93 -6.89 7.21
C MET A 61 -18.31 -7.83 6.05
N LEU A 62 -17.32 -8.19 5.21
CA LEU A 62 -17.52 -9.12 4.11
C LEU A 62 -17.95 -10.51 4.60
N ASP A 63 -17.30 -11.02 5.64
CA ASP A 63 -17.60 -12.32 6.22
C ASP A 63 -18.95 -12.34 6.90
N HIS A 64 -19.32 -11.27 7.62
CA HIS A 64 -20.68 -11.11 8.14
C HIS A 64 -21.73 -11.22 7.03
N SER A 65 -21.58 -10.43 5.96
CA SER A 65 -22.52 -10.46 4.83
C SER A 65 -22.58 -11.83 4.15
N ARG A 66 -21.43 -12.49 3.96
CA ARG A 66 -21.37 -13.85 3.36
C ARG A 66 -22.07 -14.89 4.24
N MET A 67 -21.85 -14.84 5.55
CA MET A 67 -22.42 -15.79 6.51
C MET A 67 -23.93 -15.61 6.69
N THR A 68 -24.40 -14.36 6.80
CA THR A 68 -25.82 -14.06 7.04
C THR A 68 -26.64 -13.95 5.76
N ARG A 69 -25.97 -13.84 4.61
CA ARG A 69 -26.56 -13.50 3.29
C ARG A 69 -27.32 -12.18 3.30
N GLN A 70 -27.03 -11.30 4.25
CA GLN A 70 -27.54 -9.94 4.27
C GLN A 70 -26.62 -9.02 3.44
N PRO A 71 -27.12 -7.86 2.99
CA PRO A 71 -26.28 -6.82 2.40
C PRO A 71 -25.12 -6.42 3.32
N LEU A 72 -24.11 -5.76 2.76
CA LEU A 72 -23.00 -5.21 3.54
C LEU A 72 -23.55 -4.22 4.59
N ASP A 73 -23.15 -4.43 5.84
CA ASP A 73 -23.49 -3.55 6.96
C ASP A 73 -22.29 -2.65 7.30
N PRO A 74 -22.32 -1.36 6.90
CA PRO A 74 -21.21 -0.44 7.15
C PRO A 74 -21.01 -0.12 8.63
N THR A 75 -21.99 -0.41 9.50
CA THR A 75 -21.83 -0.18 10.95
C THR A 75 -20.76 -1.09 11.56
N ILE A 76 -20.46 -2.23 10.92
CA ILE A 76 -19.38 -3.15 11.29
C ILE A 76 -18.01 -2.47 11.16
N LEU A 77 -17.87 -1.46 10.29
CA LEU A 77 -16.63 -0.71 10.12
C LEU A 77 -16.39 0.35 11.20
N ALA A 78 -17.37 0.62 12.07
CA ALA A 78 -17.27 1.70 13.06
C ALA A 78 -16.00 1.59 13.92
N GLU A 79 -15.63 0.38 14.36
CA GLU A 79 -14.39 0.15 15.11
C GLU A 79 -13.14 0.54 14.30
N GLY A 80 -13.14 0.23 13.00
CA GLY A 80 -12.04 0.59 12.10
C GLY A 80 -11.88 2.09 11.93
N PHE A 81 -12.98 2.83 11.89
CA PHE A 81 -12.93 4.30 11.79
C PHE A 81 -12.38 4.98 13.03
N PHE A 82 -12.51 4.39 14.23
CA PHE A 82 -11.84 4.90 15.43
C PHE A 82 -10.31 4.79 15.38
N LYS A 83 -9.78 3.81 14.64
CA LYS A 83 -8.35 3.58 14.45
C LYS A 83 -7.83 4.11 13.11
N PHE A 84 -8.70 4.69 12.28
CA PHE A 84 -8.37 5.00 10.89
C PHE A 84 -7.23 6.01 10.78
N GLU A 85 -7.24 7.06 11.60
CA GLU A 85 -6.18 8.06 11.62
C GLU A 85 -4.82 7.44 11.96
N GLU A 86 -4.77 6.55 12.96
CA GLU A 86 -3.55 5.83 13.34
C GLU A 86 -3.08 4.87 12.25
N ILE A 87 -4.00 4.05 11.70
CA ILE A 87 -3.66 3.06 10.68
C ILE A 87 -3.21 3.74 9.38
N MET A 88 -3.86 4.84 9.00
CA MET A 88 -3.63 5.53 7.73
C MET A 88 -2.63 6.68 7.83
N ASP A 89 -2.02 6.93 8.99
CA ASP A 89 -0.96 7.94 9.17
C ASP A 89 0.13 7.94 8.08
N PRO A 90 0.62 6.77 7.58
CA PRO A 90 1.63 6.74 6.51
C PRO A 90 1.22 7.45 5.21
N TYR A 91 -0.09 7.60 4.96
CA TYR A 91 -0.58 8.30 3.78
C TYR A 91 -0.20 9.79 3.76
N THR A 92 0.01 10.42 4.93
CA THR A 92 0.45 11.81 5.00
C THR A 92 1.78 12.00 4.28
N ARG A 93 2.78 11.17 4.61
CA ARG A 93 4.09 11.19 3.93
C ARG A 93 3.97 10.79 2.47
N TYR A 94 3.21 9.73 2.19
CA TYR A 94 3.04 9.24 0.82
C TYR A 94 2.51 10.32 -0.11
N CYS A 95 1.44 11.02 0.30
CA CYS A 95 0.83 12.07 -0.51
C CYS A 95 1.77 13.27 -0.72
N LEU A 96 2.61 13.59 0.27
CA LEU A 96 3.60 14.68 0.17
C LEU A 96 4.77 14.33 -0.76
N GLU A 97 5.17 13.05 -0.81
CA GLU A 97 6.36 12.60 -1.55
C GLU A 97 6.04 11.99 -2.93
N GLN A 98 4.77 11.65 -3.22
CA GLN A 98 4.39 10.91 -4.43
C GLN A 98 4.84 11.58 -5.73
N SER A 99 4.70 12.91 -5.84
CA SER A 99 5.13 13.66 -7.02
C SER A 99 6.65 13.65 -7.20
N ASN A 100 7.41 13.70 -6.10
CA ASN A 100 8.87 13.63 -6.12
C ASN A 100 9.34 12.23 -6.57
N CYS A 101 8.69 11.16 -6.10
CA CYS A 101 9.01 9.80 -6.52
C CYS A 101 8.77 9.60 -8.03
N GLN A 102 7.63 10.10 -8.53
CA GLN A 102 7.31 10.06 -9.96
C GLN A 102 8.29 10.88 -10.80
N GLN A 103 8.74 12.03 -10.28
CA GLN A 103 9.73 12.86 -10.95
C GLN A 103 11.09 12.15 -11.02
N TYR A 104 11.54 11.55 -9.91
CA TYR A 104 12.78 10.77 -9.88
C TYR A 104 12.73 9.61 -10.88
N CYS A 105 11.62 8.86 -10.96
CA CYS A 105 11.45 7.79 -11.93
C CYS A 105 11.60 8.29 -13.38
N LYS A 106 11.03 9.45 -13.72
CA LYS A 106 11.12 10.03 -15.08
C LYS A 106 12.52 10.53 -15.42
N GLU A 107 13.25 11.06 -14.45
CA GLU A 107 14.60 11.59 -14.66
C GLU A 107 15.63 10.49 -14.89
N ASN A 108 15.42 9.32 -14.29
CA ASN A 108 16.30 8.15 -14.39
C ASN A 108 15.84 7.13 -15.45
N ASP A 109 14.84 7.47 -16.26
CA ASP A 109 14.33 6.65 -17.37
C ASP A 109 15.18 6.79 -18.67
N ARG A 110 16.34 7.48 -18.61
CA ARG A 110 17.24 7.79 -19.74
C ARG A 110 18.53 7.01 -19.68
#